data_AF-A0AAU6R840-F1
#
_entry.id   AF-A0AAU6R840-F1
#
_cell.length_a   1.000
_cell.length_b   1.000
_cell.length_c   1.000
_cell.angle_alpha   90.00
_cell.angle_beta   90.00
_cell.angle_gamma   90.00
#
_symmetry.space_group_name_H-M   'P 1'
#
loop_
_entity.id
_entity.type
_entity.pdbx_description
1 polymer ?
#
loop_
_entity_poly.entity_id
_entity_poly.type
_entity_poly.pdbx_seq_one_letter_code
_entity_poly.pdbx_strand_id
1 'polypeptide(L)'
;MKENIVYHILAIILSIAFLALYFYVMDTLYSADVWRFPLIILTLYFIVAFFSYPFIALDASAFALKIKPIRSLVQVGAFIIAPILLIRKIIVRRGHSYEKDI
;
A
#
# COMPACT_ATOMS: atom_id res chain seq x y z
N MET A 1 -22.15 -2.77 1.39
CA MET A 1 -21.53 -1.80 0.46
C MET A 1 -20.93 -0.56 1.15
N LYS A 2 -21.51 -0.03 2.25
CA LYS A 2 -20.96 1.13 3.00
C LYS A 2 -19.71 0.82 3.85
N GLU A 3 -19.57 -0.39 4.38
CA GLU A 3 -18.44 -0.75 5.27
C GLU A 3 -17.07 -0.63 4.58
N ASN A 4 -16.98 -1.00 3.29
CA ASN A 4 -15.72 -0.91 2.54
C ASN A 4 -15.19 0.51 2.39
N ILE A 5 -16.05 1.53 2.38
CA ILE A 5 -15.63 2.93 2.25
C ILE A 5 -14.97 3.43 3.54
N VAL A 6 -15.53 3.10 4.70
CA VAL A 6 -14.98 3.52 6.00
C VAL A 6 -13.57 2.94 6.18
N TYR A 7 -13.38 1.65 5.87
CA TYR A 7 -12.07 1.02 5.95
C TYR A 7 -11.06 1.58 4.94
N HIS A 8 -11.49 1.97 3.74
CA HIS A 8 -10.61 2.66 2.79
C HIS A 8 -10.19 4.03 3.32
N ILE A 9 -11.12 4.81 3.90
CA ILE A 9 -10.80 6.12 4.49
C ILE A 9 -9.82 5.96 5.65
N LEU A 10 -10.05 5.00 6.54
CA LEU A 10 -9.13 4.69 7.63
C LEU A 10 -7.76 4.26 7.10
N ALA A 11 -7.71 3.44 6.05
CA ALA A 11 -6.46 3.04 5.42
C ALA A 11 -5.72 4.23 4.79
N ILE A 12 -6.44 5.19 4.19
CA ILE A 12 -5.85 6.42 3.65
C ILE A 12 -5.26 7.28 4.76
N ILE A 13 -6.01 7.51 5.86
CA ILE A 13 -5.52 8.30 7.01
C ILE A 13 -4.29 7.63 7.63
N LEU A 14 -4.37 6.31 7.84
CA LEU A 14 -3.27 5.54 8.41
C LEU A 14 -2.04 5.58 7.50
N SER A 15 -2.23 5.42 6.20
CA SER A 15 -1.17 5.63 5.22
C SER A 15 -0.55 7.01 5.48
N ILE A 16 -1.30 8.12 5.42
CA ILE A 16 -0.78 9.51 5.55
C ILE A 16 0.09 9.68 6.80
N ALA A 17 -0.35 9.12 7.94
CA ALA A 17 0.45 9.14 9.16
C ALA A 17 1.81 8.44 8.98
N PHE A 18 1.87 7.29 8.30
CA PHE A 18 3.13 6.58 8.03
C PHE A 18 4.07 7.32 7.06
N LEU A 19 3.55 8.02 6.05
CA LEU A 19 4.41 8.84 5.16
C LEU A 19 4.99 10.05 5.91
N ALA A 20 4.18 10.71 6.73
CA ALA A 20 4.66 11.78 7.59
C ALA A 20 5.75 11.27 8.55
N LEU A 21 5.54 10.08 9.14
CA LEU A 21 6.54 9.44 9.99
C LEU A 21 7.83 9.09 9.23
N TYR A 22 7.74 8.62 7.98
CA TYR A 22 8.91 8.35 7.13
C TYR A 22 9.74 9.62 6.90
N PHE A 23 9.09 10.73 6.51
CA PHE A 23 9.79 12.00 6.31
C PHE A 23 10.41 12.50 7.62
N TYR A 24 9.67 12.42 8.72
CA TYR A 24 10.17 12.81 10.03
C TYR A 24 11.41 12.01 10.45
N VAL A 25 11.39 10.69 10.28
CA VAL A 25 12.53 9.81 10.61
C VAL A 25 13.73 10.10 9.72
N MET A 26 13.54 10.26 8.42
CA MET A 26 14.65 10.52 7.51
C MET A 26 15.30 11.89 7.75
N ASP A 27 14.50 12.91 8.07
CA ASP A 27 15.00 14.25 8.39
C ASP A 27 15.66 14.28 9.78
N THR A 28 14.99 13.73 10.81
CA THR A 28 15.44 13.87 12.21
C THR A 28 16.54 12.89 12.59
N LEU A 29 16.42 11.60 12.22
CA LEU A 29 17.35 10.56 12.68
C LEU A 29 18.53 10.38 11.73
N TYR A 30 18.30 10.55 10.43
CA TYR A 30 19.33 10.31 9.42
C TYR A 30 19.92 11.59 8.84
N SER A 31 19.36 12.77 9.16
CA SER A 31 19.72 14.08 8.56
C SER A 31 19.87 13.97 7.05
N ALA A 32 19.00 13.16 6.44
CA ALA A 32 19.14 12.69 5.08
C ALA A 32 18.21 13.48 4.17
N ASP A 33 18.78 14.02 3.09
CA ASP A 33 17.97 14.63 2.04
C ASP A 33 17.27 13.54 1.23
N VAL A 34 16.00 13.30 1.55
CA VAL A 34 15.12 12.34 0.87
C VAL A 34 14.94 12.61 -0.62
N TRP A 35 15.30 13.80 -1.10
CA TRP A 35 15.25 14.18 -2.51
C TRP A 35 16.58 13.95 -3.24
N ARG A 36 17.64 13.54 -2.54
CA ARG A 36 18.92 13.18 -3.16
C ARG A 36 18.98 11.72 -3.56
N PHE A 37 19.77 11.44 -4.59
CA PHE A 37 20.08 10.08 -4.99
C PHE A 37 20.92 9.37 -3.92
N PRO A 38 20.64 8.09 -3.56
CA PRO A 38 19.61 7.20 -4.11
C PRO A 38 18.25 7.26 -3.41
N LEU A 39 18.14 8.01 -2.31
CA LEU A 39 16.96 8.07 -1.44
C LEU A 39 15.70 8.53 -2.19
N ILE A 40 15.83 9.41 -3.19
CA ILE A 40 14.70 9.84 -4.01
C ILE A 40 13.96 8.67 -4.68
N ILE A 41 14.68 7.63 -5.12
CA ILE A 41 14.06 6.44 -5.73
C ILE A 41 13.24 5.68 -4.67
N LEU A 42 13.81 5.53 -3.47
CA LEU A 42 13.14 4.85 -2.37
C LEU A 42 11.91 5.63 -1.89
N THR A 43 12.03 6.95 -1.79
CA THR A 43 10.95 7.87 -1.41
C THR A 43 9.80 7.82 -2.43
N LEU A 44 10.10 7.90 -3.73
CA LEU A 44 9.09 7.78 -4.79
C LEU A 44 8.40 6.42 -4.74
N TYR A 45 9.16 5.34 -4.53
CA TYR A 45 8.59 4.01 -4.36
C TYR A 45 7.66 3.93 -3.14
N PHE A 46 8.08 4.47 -2.00
CA PHE A 46 7.25 4.53 -0.79
C PHE A 46 5.94 5.28 -1.03
N ILE A 47 6.00 6.40 -1.75
CA ILE A 47 4.81 7.18 -2.12
C ILE A 47 3.86 6.31 -2.98
N VAL A 48 4.37 5.62 -3.99
CA VAL A 48 3.55 4.76 -4.87
C VAL A 48 2.95 3.58 -4.08
N ALA A 49 3.74 2.92 -3.23
CA ALA A 49 3.28 1.83 -2.37
C ALA A 49 2.18 2.30 -1.42
N PHE A 50 2.36 3.47 -0.84
CA PHE A 50 1.40 4.11 0.03
C PHE A 50 0.07 4.40 -0.67
N PHE A 51 0.09 4.94 -1.89
CA PHE A 51 -1.16 5.23 -2.61
C PHE A 51 -1.84 3.94 -3.04
N SER A 52 -1.06 2.89 -3.28
CA SER A 52 -1.58 1.60 -3.72
C SER A 52 -2.18 0.77 -2.57
N TYR A 53 -1.62 0.90 -1.37
CA TYR A 53 -1.95 0.04 -0.23
C TYR A 53 -3.44 0.10 0.19
N PRO A 54 -4.12 1.26 0.31
CA PRO A 54 -5.53 1.30 0.68
C PRO A 54 -6.43 0.43 -0.20
N PHE A 55 -6.11 0.30 -1.49
CA PHE A 55 -6.90 -0.45 -2.47
C PHE A 55 -6.73 -1.98 -2.37
N ILE A 56 -5.70 -2.43 -1.65
CA ILE A 56 -5.39 -3.85 -1.43
C ILE A 56 -5.39 -4.25 0.06
N ALA A 57 -5.44 -3.27 0.96
CA ALA A 57 -5.31 -3.47 2.40
C ALA A 57 -6.39 -4.40 2.96
N LEU A 58 -7.61 -4.32 2.41
CA LEU A 58 -8.71 -5.21 2.78
C LEU A 58 -8.44 -6.68 2.39
N ASP A 59 -7.93 -6.90 1.17
CA ASP A 59 -7.58 -8.23 0.68
C ASP A 59 -6.41 -8.83 1.49
N ALA A 60 -5.40 -8.00 1.77
CA ALA A 60 -4.26 -8.36 2.60
C ALA A 60 -4.67 -8.68 4.04
N SER A 61 -5.62 -7.93 4.60
CA SER A 61 -6.14 -8.17 5.96
C SER A 61 -6.92 -9.47 6.04
N ALA A 62 -7.76 -9.78 5.04
CA ALA A 62 -8.48 -11.05 4.96
C ALA A 62 -7.52 -12.24 4.84
N PHE A 63 -6.41 -12.09 4.09
CA PHE A 63 -5.36 -13.10 4.01
C PHE A 63 -4.58 -13.25 5.33
N ALA A 64 -4.23 -12.14 5.97
CA ALA A 64 -3.51 -12.12 7.25
C ALA A 64 -4.33 -12.75 8.40
N LEU A 65 -5.66 -12.65 8.35
CA LEU A 65 -6.58 -13.33 9.28
C LEU A 65 -6.49 -14.87 9.20
N LYS A 66 -6.18 -15.43 8.02
CA LYS A 66 -5.98 -16.87 7.83
C LYS A 66 -4.63 -17.33 8.40
N ILE A 67 -3.60 -16.48 8.32
CA ILE A 67 -2.22 -16.78 8.74
C ILE A 67 -1.95 -16.08 10.09
N LYS A 68 -2.69 -16.49 11.12
CA LYS A 68 -2.71 -15.89 12.47
C LYS A 68 -1.32 -15.53 13.07
N PRO A 69 -0.26 -16.36 13.00
CA PRO A 69 1.00 -16.04 13.67
C PRO A 69 1.86 -14.98 12.96
N ILE A 70 1.60 -14.66 11.68
CA ILE A 70 2.49 -13.82 10.84
C ILE A 70 1.75 -12.55 10.38
N ARG A 71 0.65 -12.19 11.05
CA ARG A 71 -0.27 -11.12 10.62
C ARG A 71 0.43 -9.78 10.34
N SER A 72 1.37 -9.38 11.20
CA SER A 72 2.14 -8.14 11.04
C SER A 72 3.08 -8.19 9.83
N LEU A 73 3.82 -9.29 9.67
CA LEU A 73 4.72 -9.51 8.54
C LEU A 73 3.97 -9.57 7.20
N VAL A 74 2.77 -10.16 7.19
CA VAL A 74 1.90 -10.17 6.00
C VAL A 74 1.47 -8.76 5.62
N GLN A 75 1.15 -7.90 6.59
CA GLN A 75 0.77 -6.51 6.32
C GLN A 75 1.94 -5.68 5.78
N VAL A 76 3.14 -5.85 6.35
CA VAL A 76 4.37 -5.19 5.86
C VAL A 76 4.72 -5.69 4.46
N GLY A 77 4.71 -7.01 4.25
CA GLY A 77 4.95 -7.61 2.95
C GLY A 77 3.96 -7.10 1.91
N ALA A 78 2.66 -7.08 2.24
CA ALA A 78 1.60 -6.55 1.39
C ALA A 78 1.77 -5.06 1.06
N PHE A 79 2.29 -4.26 1.99
CA PHE A 79 2.61 -2.85 1.74
C PHE A 79 3.73 -2.71 0.71
N ILE A 80 4.82 -3.47 0.86
CA ILE A 80 5.95 -3.45 -0.09
C ILE A 80 5.46 -3.85 -1.48
N ILE A 81 4.72 -4.95 -1.60
CA ILE A 81 4.23 -5.41 -2.91
C ILE A 81 2.94 -4.69 -3.37
N ALA A 82 2.47 -3.66 -2.65
CA ALA A 82 1.20 -3.00 -2.93
C ALA A 82 1.05 -2.46 -4.36
N PRO A 83 2.06 -1.78 -4.96
CA PRO A 83 1.97 -1.32 -6.33
C PRO A 83 1.74 -2.46 -7.31
N ILE A 84 2.46 -3.56 -7.12
CA ILE A 84 2.41 -4.74 -7.99
C ILE A 84 1.05 -5.42 -7.88
N LEU A 85 0.54 -5.59 -6.65
CA LEU A 85 -0.77 -6.19 -6.41
C LEU A 85 -1.90 -5.32 -6.98
N LEU A 86 -1.79 -4.00 -6.88
CA LEU A 86 -2.78 -3.09 -7.44
C LEU A 86 -2.78 -3.15 -8.97
N ILE A 87 -1.62 -3.10 -9.61
CA ILE A 87 -1.48 -3.25 -11.08
C ILE A 87 -2.11 -4.58 -11.53
N ARG A 88 -1.77 -5.69 -10.85
CA ARG A 88 -2.35 -7.00 -11.14
C ARG A 88 -3.88 -6.98 -11.01
N LYS A 89 -4.41 -6.38 -9.94
CA LYS A 89 -5.86 -6.27 -9.68
C LYS A 89 -6.58 -5.46 -10.76
N ILE A 90 -5.95 -4.40 -11.28
CA ILE A 90 -6.48 -3.59 -12.38
C ILE A 90 -6.47 -4.38 -13.70
N ILE A 91 -5.36 -5.06 -14.01
CA ILE A 91 -5.24 -5.88 -15.24
C ILE A 91 -6.27 -7.01 -15.25
N VAL A 92 -6.40 -7.76 -14.15
CA VAL A 92 -7.35 -8.87 -14.04
C VAL A 92 -8.81 -8.36 -14.13
N ARG A 93 -9.14 -7.23 -13.50
CA ARG A 93 -10.49 -6.64 -13.62
C ARG A 93 -10.80 -6.19 -15.05
N ARG A 94 -9.83 -5.66 -15.79
CA ARG A 94 -10.02 -5.34 -17.20
C ARG A 94 -10.26 -6.61 -18.02
N GLY A 95 -9.49 -7.68 -17.79
CA GLY A 95 -9.66 -8.96 -18.47
C GLY A 95 -11.07 -9.57 -18.32
N HIS A 96 -11.62 -9.55 -17.11
CA HIS A 96 -13.00 -10.02 -16.86
C HIS A 96 -14.11 -9.12 -17.41
N SER A 97 -13.83 -7.84 -17.67
CA SER A 97 -14.79 -6.95 -18.32
C SER A 97 -14.94 -7.30 -19.81
N TYR A 98 -13.85 -7.61 -20.49
CA TYR A 98 -13.88 -8.02 -21.90
C TYR A 98 -14.58 -9.37 -22.13
N GLU A 99 -14.55 -10.29 -21.17
CA GLU A 99 -15.26 -11.58 -21.24
C GLU A 99 -16.79 -11.46 -21.11
N LYS A 100 -17.30 -10.34 -20.61
CA LYS A 100 -18.76 -10.09 -20.49
C LYS A 100 -19.34 -9.33 -21.67
N ASP A 101 -18.49 -8.80 -22.54
CA ASP A 101 -18.87 -7.99 -23.71
C ASP A 101 -18.80 -8.80 -25.03
N ILE A 102 -18.66 -10.13 -24.95
CA ILE A 102 -18.71 -11.11 -26.05
C ILE A 102 -19.84 -12.10 -25.76
#